data_AF-A0A1H8UG00-F1
#
_entry.id   AF-A0A1H8UG00-F1
#
_cell.length_a   1.000
_cell.length_b   1.000
_cell.length_c   1.000
_cell.angle_alpha   90.00
_cell.angle_beta   90.00
_cell.angle_gamma   90.00
#
_symmetry.space_group_name_H-M   'P 1'
#
loop_
_entity.id
_entity.type
_entity.pdbx_description
1 polymer ?
#
loop_
_entity_poly.entity_id
_entity_poly.type
_entity_poly.pdbx_seq_one_letter_code
_entity_poly.pdbx_strand_id
1 'polypeptide(L)'
;MKLVFVRNQNKKREWLAILSTDVTLDDAEIVRIYGMRWSIETFFKVTKSYLKLGTEFQGRSFDQLLSHTTIVFSRYLALEYERRQSSDDRTLGGLFFLFADEVRDLDFQTALQQLMTLFLEMSQATTKKNKAAVFCQLQDWISSLPIYIKGLFKDLCCES
;
A
#
# COMPACT_ATOMS: atom_id res chain seq x y z
N MET A 1 1.40 -28.27 12.91
CA MET A 1 0.87 -28.29 11.53
C MET A 1 -0.61 -27.95 11.56
N LYS A 2 -1.08 -27.22 10.56
CA LYS A 2 -2.46 -26.74 10.46
C LYS A 2 -3.01 -27.08 9.07
N LEU A 3 -4.24 -27.57 9.00
CA LEU A 3 -4.88 -27.99 7.75
C LEU A 3 -6.13 -27.12 7.52
N VAL A 4 -6.17 -26.41 6.40
CA VAL A 4 -7.25 -25.49 6.04
C VAL A 4 -8.03 -26.07 4.85
N PHE A 5 -9.35 -26.21 4.99
CA PHE A 5 -10.23 -26.72 3.95
C PHE A 5 -10.99 -25.59 3.28
N VAL A 6 -10.76 -25.39 1.99
CA VAL A 6 -11.42 -24.37 1.17
C VAL A 6 -12.47 -25.05 0.29
N ARG A 7 -13.74 -24.68 0.45
CA ARG A 7 -14.82 -25.19 -0.40
C ARG A 7 -14.78 -24.52 -1.76
N ASN A 8 -14.83 -25.31 -2.83
CA ASN A 8 -14.95 -24.76 -4.18
C ASN A 8 -16.35 -24.15 -4.37
N GLN A 9 -16.43 -22.85 -4.68
CA GLN A 9 -17.70 -22.15 -4.90
C GLN A 9 -18.40 -22.61 -6.18
N ASN A 10 -17.63 -22.95 -7.22
CA ASN A 10 -18.16 -23.38 -8.51
C ASN A 10 -18.62 -24.84 -8.50
N LYS A 11 -18.00 -25.68 -7.66
CA LYS A 11 -18.32 -27.11 -7.57
C LYS A 11 -18.43 -27.53 -6.10
N LYS A 12 -19.67 -27.56 -5.60
CA LYS A 12 -19.99 -27.81 -4.17
C LYS A 12 -19.46 -29.13 -3.58
N ARG A 13 -19.15 -30.13 -4.42
CA ARG A 13 -18.59 -31.43 -4.00
C ARG A 13 -17.06 -31.44 -3.96
N GLU A 14 -16.41 -30.43 -4.51
CA GLU A 14 -14.96 -30.31 -4.52
C GLU A 14 -14.49 -29.39 -3.38
N TRP A 15 -13.39 -29.79 -2.74
CA TRP A 15 -12.72 -29.02 -1.70
C TRP A 15 -11.21 -29.09 -1.92
N LEU A 16 -10.52 -28.04 -1.51
CA LEU A 16 -9.07 -27.93 -1.53
C LEU A 16 -8.57 -27.97 -0.09
N ALA A 17 -7.67 -28.89 0.25
CA ALA A 17 -6.96 -28.85 1.51
C ALA A 17 -5.58 -28.21 1.33
N ILE A 18 -5.28 -27.25 2.19
CA ILE A 18 -3.99 -26.56 2.25
C ILE A 18 -3.34 -26.92 3.57
N LEU A 19 -2.12 -27.45 3.51
CA LEU A 19 -1.31 -27.76 4.68
C LEU A 19 -0.33 -26.61 4.94
N SER A 20 -0.37 -26.06 6.15
CA SER A 20 0.61 -25.08 6.62
C SER A 20 1.50 -25.68 7.71
N THR A 21 2.81 -25.42 7.59
CA THR A 21 3.79 -25.70 8.64
C THR A 21 3.72 -24.66 9.75
N ASP A 22 3.40 -23.42 9.41
CA ASP A 22 3.20 -22.32 10.35
C ASP A 22 1.78 -22.35 10.91
N VAL A 23 1.69 -22.53 12.23
CA VAL A 23 0.42 -22.61 12.97
C VAL A 23 -0.02 -21.25 13.51
N THR A 24 0.84 -20.24 13.45
CA THR A 24 0.54 -18.88 13.94
C THR A 24 -0.28 -18.06 12.96
N LEU A 25 -0.24 -18.42 11.68
CA LEU A 25 -0.99 -17.75 10.63
C LEU A 25 -2.50 -18.04 10.71
N ASP A 26 -3.28 -17.00 10.46
CA ASP A 26 -4.72 -17.12 10.31
C ASP A 26 -5.11 -17.92 9.05
N ASP A 27 -6.29 -18.54 9.07
CA ASP A 27 -6.79 -19.35 7.98
C ASP A 27 -6.90 -18.56 6.67
N ALA A 28 -7.37 -17.31 6.74
CA ALA A 28 -7.51 -16.46 5.56
C ALA A 28 -6.15 -16.11 4.95
N GLU A 29 -5.14 -15.92 5.79
CA GLU A 29 -3.78 -15.60 5.37
C GLU A 29 -3.09 -16.78 4.69
N ILE A 30 -3.28 -18.00 5.22
CA ILE A 30 -2.83 -19.24 4.57
C ILE A 30 -3.43 -19.37 3.17
N VAL A 31 -4.74 -19.10 3.02
CA VAL A 31 -5.42 -19.13 1.73
C VAL A 31 -4.90 -18.02 0.80
N ARG A 32 -4.66 -16.81 1.31
CA ARG A 32 -4.11 -15.68 0.55
C ARG A 32 -2.73 -16.02 -0.02
N ILE A 33 -1.84 -16.57 0.81
CA ILE A 33 -0.49 -16.98 0.42
C ILE A 33 -0.56 -18.09 -0.63
N TYR A 34 -1.41 -19.10 -0.42
CA TYR A 34 -1.62 -20.16 -1.40
C TYR A 34 -2.13 -19.62 -2.75
N GLY A 35 -2.98 -18.59 -2.73
CA GLY A 35 -3.47 -17.91 -3.93
C GLY A 35 -2.36 -17.35 -4.81
N MET A 36 -1.22 -16.95 -4.24
CA MET A 36 -0.06 -16.47 -5.00
C MET A 36 0.54 -17.56 -5.91
N ARG A 37 0.31 -18.85 -5.63
CA ARG A 37 0.76 -19.99 -6.47
C ARG A 37 0.27 -19.90 -7.91
N TRP A 38 -0.92 -19.33 -8.14
CA TRP A 38 -1.50 -19.19 -9.48
C TRP A 38 -0.63 -18.35 -10.43
N SER A 39 0.21 -17.47 -9.89
CA SER A 39 1.17 -16.70 -10.68
C SER A 39 2.09 -17.60 -11.52
N ILE A 40 2.48 -18.77 -11.00
CA ILE A 40 3.34 -19.74 -11.71
C ILE A 40 2.62 -20.33 -12.92
N GLU A 41 1.31 -20.61 -12.82
CA GLU A 41 0.53 -21.11 -13.95
C GLU A 41 0.39 -20.06 -15.05
N THR A 42 0.15 -18.79 -14.66
CA THR A 42 0.14 -17.67 -15.61
C THR A 42 1.51 -17.49 -16.28
N PHE A 43 2.60 -17.56 -15.50
CA PHE A 43 3.96 -17.52 -16.02
C PHE A 43 4.21 -18.61 -17.07
N PHE A 44 3.89 -19.87 -16.77
CA PHE A 44 4.09 -20.97 -17.70
C PHE A 44 3.17 -20.88 -18.93
N LYS A 45 1.95 -20.35 -18.76
CA LYS A 45 1.06 -20.08 -19.89
C LYS A 45 1.66 -19.04 -20.83
N VAL A 46 2.20 -17.94 -20.30
CA VAL A 46 2.78 -16.86 -21.12
C VAL A 46 4.06 -17.31 -21.81
N THR A 47 4.98 -17.92 -21.05
CA THR A 47 6.27 -18.36 -21.58
C THR A 47 6.13 -19.42 -22.67
N LYS A 48 5.23 -20.40 -22.52
CA LYS A 48 4.96 -21.41 -23.55
C LYS A 48 4.26 -20.83 -24.78
N SER A 49 3.19 -20.06 -24.58
CA SER A 49 2.35 -19.59 -25.69
C SER A 49 2.96 -18.44 -26.48
N TYR A 50 3.59 -17.48 -25.80
CA TYR A 50 4.07 -16.23 -26.44
C TYR A 50 5.59 -16.20 -26.60
N LEU A 51 6.33 -16.72 -25.62
CA LEU A 51 7.80 -16.73 -25.65
C LEU A 51 8.39 -18.05 -26.16
N LYS A 52 7.53 -18.93 -26.69
CA LYS A 52 7.90 -20.17 -27.39
C LYS A 52 8.81 -21.09 -26.58
N LEU A 53 8.59 -21.17 -25.26
CA LEU A 53 9.31 -22.11 -24.39
C LEU A 53 9.17 -23.54 -24.94
N GLY A 54 10.29 -24.17 -25.31
CA GLY A 54 10.34 -25.52 -25.87
C GLY A 54 9.92 -25.68 -27.34
N THR A 55 9.44 -24.61 -28.00
CA THR A 55 9.00 -24.68 -29.42
C THR A 55 9.79 -23.77 -30.35
N GLU A 56 10.51 -22.77 -29.83
CA GLU A 56 11.32 -21.84 -30.62
C GLU A 56 12.49 -22.54 -31.33
N PHE A 57 13.10 -23.52 -30.67
CA PHE A 57 14.31 -24.18 -31.13
C PHE A 57 14.32 -25.66 -30.71
N GLN A 58 14.74 -26.54 -31.62
CA GLN A 58 14.83 -28.00 -31.40
C GLN A 58 16.30 -28.39 -31.13
N GLY A 59 16.85 -27.85 -30.06
CA GLY A 59 18.22 -28.14 -29.62
C GLY A 59 18.39 -29.58 -29.16
N ARG A 60 19.53 -30.19 -29.47
CA ARG A 60 19.84 -31.59 -29.09
C ARG A 60 20.84 -31.71 -27.96
N SER A 61 21.48 -30.60 -27.54
CA SER A 61 22.37 -30.58 -26.39
C SER A 61 21.68 -30.03 -25.14
N PHE A 62 22.12 -30.49 -23.97
CA PHE A 62 21.59 -30.03 -22.68
C PHE A 62 21.88 -28.54 -22.46
N ASP A 63 23.08 -28.07 -22.83
CA ASP A 63 23.47 -26.65 -22.70
C ASP A 63 22.58 -25.73 -23.53
N GLN A 64 22.13 -26.18 -24.70
CA GLN A 64 21.17 -25.45 -25.53
C GLN A 64 19.80 -25.33 -24.84
N LEU A 65 19.32 -26.39 -24.21
CA LEU A 65 18.04 -26.38 -23.48
C LEU A 65 18.09 -25.44 -22.27
N LEU A 66 19.20 -25.48 -21.52
CA LEU A 66 19.43 -24.59 -20.39
C LEU A 66 19.49 -23.12 -20.83
N SER A 67 20.26 -22.84 -21.87
CA SER A 67 20.39 -21.49 -22.43
C SER A 67 19.05 -20.98 -22.94
N HIS A 68 18.30 -21.80 -23.69
CA HIS A 68 16.97 -21.44 -24.21
C HIS A 68 16.00 -21.07 -23.08
N THR A 69 15.90 -21.95 -22.08
CA THR A 69 15.02 -21.74 -20.91
C THR A 69 15.39 -20.45 -20.18
N THR A 70 16.69 -20.22 -19.95
CA THR A 70 17.19 -19.02 -19.28
C THR A 70 16.82 -17.76 -20.05
N ILE A 71 17.04 -17.74 -21.37
CA ILE A 71 16.73 -16.59 -22.22
C ILE A 71 15.21 -16.32 -22.25
N VAL A 72 14.37 -17.36 -22.33
CA VAL A 72 12.91 -17.20 -22.28
C VAL A 72 12.46 -16.62 -20.94
N PHE A 73 13.02 -17.10 -19.83
CA PHE A 73 12.65 -16.64 -18.49
C PHE A 73 13.10 -15.20 -18.25
N SER A 74 14.33 -14.84 -18.66
CA SER A 74 14.82 -13.46 -18.60
C SER A 74 13.98 -12.51 -19.44
N ARG A 75 13.55 -12.91 -20.64
CA ARG A 75 12.62 -12.14 -21.49
C ARG A 75 11.29 -11.89 -20.76
N TYR A 76 10.73 -12.92 -20.13
CA TYR A 76 9.50 -12.77 -19.33
C TYR A 76 9.68 -11.81 -18.16
N LEU A 77 10.77 -11.94 -17.41
CA LEU A 77 11.08 -11.08 -16.26
C LEU A 77 11.14 -9.60 -16.66
N ALA A 78 11.84 -9.28 -17.74
CA ALA A 78 11.91 -7.91 -18.25
C ALA A 78 10.53 -7.37 -18.66
N LEU A 79 9.75 -8.16 -19.41
CA LEU A 79 8.42 -7.76 -19.86
C LEU A 79 7.43 -7.56 -18.70
N GLU A 80 7.43 -8.45 -17.71
CA GLU A 80 6.58 -8.30 -16.52
C GLU A 80 7.02 -7.15 -15.62
N TYR A 81 8.32 -6.85 -15.56
CA TYR A 81 8.80 -5.68 -14.85
C TYR A 81 8.23 -4.41 -15.48
N GLU A 82 8.40 -4.23 -16.78
CA GLU A 82 7.84 -3.08 -17.53
C GLU A 82 6.31 -3.01 -17.44
N ARG A 83 5.62 -4.16 -17.53
CA ARG A 83 4.16 -4.23 -17.36
C ARG A 83 3.73 -3.76 -15.97
N ARG A 84 4.48 -4.09 -14.91
CA ARG A 84 4.17 -3.62 -13.55
C ARG A 84 4.43 -2.13 -13.38
N GLN A 85 5.54 -1.62 -13.93
CA GLN A 85 5.85 -0.18 -13.87
C GLN A 85 4.79 0.65 -14.61
N SER A 86 4.27 0.15 -15.73
CA SER A 86 3.29 0.87 -16.56
C SER A 86 1.84 0.73 -16.10
N SER A 87 1.47 -0.37 -15.44
CA SER A 87 0.06 -0.78 -15.28
C SER A 87 -0.34 -1.20 -13.87
N ASP A 88 0.55 -1.24 -12.88
CA ASP A 88 0.24 -1.74 -11.54
C ASP A 88 0.14 -0.62 -10.49
N ASP A 89 -1.08 -0.15 -10.25
CA ASP A 89 -1.42 0.82 -9.19
C ASP A 89 -1.04 0.31 -7.78
N ARG A 90 -0.77 -0.99 -7.58
CA ARG A 90 -0.29 -1.50 -6.27
C ARG A 90 1.08 -0.95 -5.88
N THR A 91 1.87 -0.45 -6.82
CA THR A 91 3.12 0.27 -6.50
C THR A 91 2.85 1.58 -5.73
N LEU A 92 1.64 2.15 -5.85
CA LEU A 92 1.20 3.27 -5.02
C LEU A 92 0.99 2.88 -3.56
N GLY A 93 0.87 1.59 -3.22
CA GLY A 93 0.74 1.15 -1.82
C GLY A 93 1.94 1.57 -0.96
N GLY A 94 3.15 1.51 -1.52
CA GLY A 94 4.35 2.05 -0.87
C GLY A 94 4.30 3.57 -0.72
N LEU A 95 3.77 4.26 -1.74
CA LEU A 95 3.56 5.71 -1.69
C LEU A 95 2.53 6.10 -0.62
N PHE A 96 1.42 5.37 -0.49
CA PHE A 96 0.43 5.58 0.57
C PHE A 96 0.97 5.26 1.96
N PHE A 97 1.84 4.25 2.08
CA PHE A 97 2.53 3.96 3.33
C PHE A 97 3.47 5.09 3.74
N LEU A 98 4.26 5.62 2.78
CA LEU A 98 5.11 6.80 3.01
C LEU A 98 4.28 8.03 3.37
N PHE A 99 3.16 8.29 2.68
CA PHE A 99 2.26 9.38 3.04
C PHE A 99 1.62 9.17 4.43
N ALA A 100 1.26 7.95 4.81
CA ALA A 100 0.72 7.65 6.14
C ALA A 100 1.78 7.77 7.26
N ASP A 101 3.06 7.54 6.93
CA ASP A 101 4.19 7.80 7.82
C ASP A 101 4.45 9.31 7.95
N GLU A 102 4.43 10.05 6.85
CA GLU A 102 4.60 11.51 6.80
C GLU A 102 3.44 12.27 7.49
N VAL A 103 2.21 11.74 7.44
CA VAL A 103 1.05 12.28 8.18
C VAL A 103 1.23 12.24 9.70
N ARG A 104 2.24 11.52 10.24
CA ARG A 104 2.55 11.51 11.69
C ARG A 104 3.31 12.73 12.21
N ASP A 105 3.64 13.72 11.38
CA ASP A 105 4.41 14.90 11.86
C ASP A 105 3.59 15.93 12.66
N LEU A 106 2.27 15.75 12.84
CA LEU A 106 1.48 16.41 13.88
C LEU A 106 0.18 15.63 14.09
N ASP A 107 0.04 14.91 15.21
CA ASP A 107 -1.23 14.26 15.52
C ASP A 107 -2.30 15.33 15.87
N PHE A 108 -3.55 15.02 15.55
CA PHE A 108 -4.70 15.88 15.86
C PHE A 108 -4.76 16.25 17.35
N GLN A 109 -4.28 15.34 18.21
CA GLN A 109 -4.18 15.54 19.64
C GLN A 109 -3.20 16.67 20.01
N THR A 110 -2.02 16.73 19.41
CA THR A 110 -1.01 17.78 19.64
C THR A 110 -1.51 19.13 19.13
N ALA A 111 -2.17 19.17 17.97
CA ALA A 111 -2.80 20.38 17.48
C ALA A 111 -3.88 20.91 18.46
N LEU A 112 -4.72 20.02 19.00
CA LEU A 112 -5.72 20.40 20.02
C LEU A 112 -5.08 20.87 21.34
N GLN A 113 -4.01 20.22 21.79
CA GLN A 113 -3.29 20.63 22.99
C GLN A 113 -2.65 22.02 22.84
N GLN A 114 -2.06 22.31 21.69
CA GLN A 114 -1.53 23.64 21.38
C GLN A 114 -2.65 24.70 21.35
N LEU A 115 -3.79 24.38 20.73
CA LEU A 115 -4.96 25.26 20.71
C LEU A 115 -5.48 25.57 22.12
N MET A 116 -5.59 24.55 22.98
CA MET A 116 -5.99 24.74 24.38
C MET A 116 -5.00 25.63 25.15
N THR A 117 -3.70 25.48 24.88
CA THR A 117 -2.65 26.29 25.50
C THR A 117 -2.80 27.77 25.10
N LEU A 118 -3.04 28.04 23.80
CA LEU A 118 -3.32 29.38 23.28
C LEU A 118 -4.59 30.00 23.92
N PHE A 119 -5.66 29.22 24.12
CA PHE A 119 -6.87 29.70 24.82
C PHE A 119 -6.63 29.99 26.31
N LEU A 120 -5.75 29.24 26.97
CA LEU A 120 -5.38 29.52 28.36
C LEU A 120 -4.56 30.81 28.46
N GLU A 121 -3.62 31.04 27.54
CA GLU A 121 -2.88 32.30 27.43
C GLU A 121 -3.81 33.51 27.16
N MET A 122 -4.82 33.33 26.30
CA MET A 122 -5.90 34.31 26.06
C MET A 122 -6.65 34.68 27.34
N SER A 123 -6.99 33.69 28.17
CA SER A 123 -7.80 33.91 29.37
C SER A 123 -7.07 34.76 30.43
N GLN A 124 -5.73 34.72 30.44
CA GLN A 124 -4.90 35.50 31.35
C GLN A 124 -4.61 36.92 30.83
N ALA A 125 -4.91 37.19 29.55
CA ALA A 125 -4.57 38.44 28.88
C ALA A 125 -5.70 39.49 28.98
N THR A 126 -5.70 40.30 30.04
CA THR A 126 -6.79 41.18 30.47
C THR A 126 -6.95 42.53 29.74
N THR A 127 -6.21 42.82 28.66
CA THR A 127 -6.19 44.16 28.01
C THR A 127 -6.52 44.15 26.50
N LYS A 128 -7.17 45.20 25.97
CA LYS A 128 -7.48 45.37 24.51
C LYS A 128 -6.26 45.20 23.59
N LYS A 129 -5.07 45.63 24.03
CA LYS A 129 -3.81 45.50 23.28
C LYS A 129 -3.36 44.03 23.16
N ASN A 130 -3.72 43.18 24.12
CA ASN A 130 -3.41 41.75 24.08
C ASN A 130 -4.32 40.99 23.14
N LYS A 131 -5.59 41.40 22.98
CA LYS A 131 -6.51 40.74 22.03
C LYS A 131 -5.98 40.76 20.59
N ALA A 132 -5.37 41.87 20.16
CA ALA A 132 -4.76 41.96 18.84
C ALA A 132 -3.50 41.09 18.71
N ALA A 133 -2.65 41.08 19.74
CA ALA A 133 -1.45 40.24 19.77
C ALA A 133 -1.78 38.75 19.69
N VAL A 134 -2.84 38.31 20.39
CA VAL A 134 -3.23 36.90 20.34
C VAL A 134 -3.92 36.55 19.02
N PHE A 135 -4.66 37.47 18.40
CA PHE A 135 -5.19 37.23 17.06
C PHE A 135 -4.06 36.98 16.05
N CYS A 136 -2.96 37.74 16.13
CA CYS A 136 -1.76 37.48 15.32
C CYS A 136 -1.15 36.10 15.64
N GLN A 137 -0.99 35.74 16.91
CA GLN A 137 -0.45 34.42 17.30
C GLN A 137 -1.33 33.25 16.82
N LEU A 138 -2.65 33.41 16.88
CA LEU A 138 -3.60 32.42 16.39
C LEU A 138 -3.51 32.27 14.87
N GLN A 139 -3.30 33.36 14.15
CA GLN A 139 -3.13 33.35 12.71
C GLN A 139 -1.79 32.72 12.28
N ASP A 140 -0.71 33.01 13.02
CA ASP A 140 0.60 32.38 12.84
C ASP A 140 0.54 30.87 13.15
N TRP A 141 -0.19 30.47 14.19
CA TRP A 141 -0.43 29.06 14.51
C TRP A 141 -1.26 28.35 13.45
N ILE A 142 -2.36 28.95 12.97
CA ILE A 142 -3.13 28.39 11.84
C ILE A 142 -2.22 28.24 10.61
N SER A 143 -1.29 29.16 10.38
CA SER A 143 -0.36 29.11 9.26
C SER A 143 0.67 27.96 9.36
N SER A 144 1.03 27.52 10.57
CA SER A 144 1.98 26.43 10.79
C SER A 144 1.34 25.03 10.72
N LEU A 145 0.00 24.93 10.71
CA LEU A 145 -0.69 23.64 10.64
C LEU A 145 -0.60 22.96 9.26
N PRO A 146 -0.67 21.61 9.23
CA PRO A 146 -0.82 20.84 7.99
C PRO A 146 -2.08 21.22 7.19
N ILE A 147 -2.00 21.08 5.86
CA ILE A 147 -3.07 21.48 4.92
C ILE A 147 -4.41 20.78 5.21
N TYR A 148 -4.36 19.51 5.61
CA TYR A 148 -5.56 18.72 5.92
C TYR A 148 -6.29 19.23 7.18
N ILE A 149 -5.56 19.78 8.16
CA ILE A 149 -6.15 20.41 9.35
C ILE A 149 -6.68 21.80 9.02
N LYS A 150 -5.94 22.60 8.23
CA LYS A 150 -6.38 23.92 7.74
C LYS A 150 -7.73 23.84 7.00
N GLY A 151 -7.97 22.75 6.27
CA GLY A 151 -9.24 22.50 5.57
C GLY A 151 -10.46 22.42 6.50
N LEU A 152 -10.28 22.03 7.78
CA LEU A 152 -11.35 21.96 8.78
C LEU A 152 -11.77 23.35 9.29
N PHE A 153 -10.93 24.37 9.11
CA PHE A 153 -11.17 25.74 9.57
C PHE A 153 -11.85 26.63 8.49
N LYS A 154 -12.19 26.09 7.32
CA LYS A 154 -12.82 26.86 6.22
C LYS A 154 -14.15 27.52 6.59
N ASP A 155 -14.84 27.02 7.61
CA ASP A 155 -16.12 27.57 8.08
C ASP A 155 -15.98 28.68 9.16
N LEU A 156 -14.75 29.09 9.50
CA LEU A 156 -14.48 30.10 10.53
C LEU A 156 -14.21 31.51 9.97
N CYS A 157 -14.52 31.75 8.69
CA CYS A 157 -14.61 33.12 8.19
C CYS A 157 -15.75 33.84 8.93
N CYS A 158 -15.41 34.59 9.99
CA CYS A 158 -16.30 35.53 10.63
C CYS A 158 -16.89 36.45 9.57
N GLU A 159 -18.19 36.32 9.32
CA GLU A 159 -18.96 37.39 8.68
C GLU A 159 -18.73 38.67 9.49
N SER A 160 -18.35 39.73 8.79
CA SER A 160 -18.13 41.06 9.37
C SER A 160 -19.43 41.73 9.79
#